data_AF-A0A929VCJ8-F1
#
_entry.id   AF-A0A929VCJ8-F1
#
_cell.length_a   1.000
_cell.length_b   1.000
_cell.length_c   1.000
_cell.angle_alpha   90.00
_cell.angle_beta   90.00
_cell.angle_gamma   90.00
#
_symmetry.space_group_name_H-M   'P 1'
#
loop_
_entity.id
_entity.type
_entity.pdbx_description
1 polymer ?
#
loop_
_entity_poly.entity_id
_entity_poly.type
_entity_poly.pdbx_seq_one_letter_code
_entity_poly.pdbx_strand_id
1 'polypeptide(L)'
;TYVASAKKSNACVKAIMSANEVVREKGNLPIPSYLRDAHYAGHERLGRGIGYKYPHDYPGHYVEQQYLPTEIKDMIFYEMEE
;
A
#
# COMPACT_ATOMS: atom_id res chain seq x y z
N THR A 1 12.80 -16.04 28.71
CA THR A 1 11.71 -15.21 29.28
C THR A 1 11.24 -14.09 28.36
N TYR A 2 12.12 -13.48 27.53
CA TYR A 2 11.81 -12.36 26.61
C TYR A 2 10.45 -12.44 25.86
N VAL A 3 10.24 -13.44 24.99
CA VAL A 3 9.01 -13.54 24.19
C VAL A 3 7.78 -13.80 25.07
N ALA A 4 7.90 -14.61 26.11
CA ALA A 4 6.79 -14.96 27.00
C ALA A 4 6.26 -13.75 27.78
N SER A 5 7.15 -12.85 28.22
CA SER A 5 6.79 -11.64 28.98
C SER A 5 6.49 -10.40 28.13
N ALA A 6 6.75 -10.42 26.83
CA ALA A 6 6.48 -9.27 25.95
C ALA A 6 4.97 -8.99 25.81
N LYS A 7 4.61 -7.73 25.55
CA LYS A 7 3.26 -7.38 25.09
C LYS A 7 2.96 -8.15 23.79
N LYS A 8 1.80 -8.79 23.71
CA LYS A 8 1.40 -9.56 22.54
C LYS A 8 0.49 -8.71 21.67
N SER A 9 0.67 -8.80 20.37
CA SER A 9 -0.28 -8.29 19.39
C SER A 9 -0.25 -9.21 18.18
N ASN A 10 -1.44 -9.50 17.63
CA ASN A 10 -1.57 -10.19 16.35
C ASN A 10 -2.12 -9.25 15.26
N ALA A 11 -2.16 -7.94 15.51
CA ALA A 11 -2.67 -6.92 14.58
C ALA A 11 -2.07 -7.02 13.18
N CYS A 12 -0.73 -7.12 13.06
CA CYS A 12 -0.07 -7.27 11.77
C CYS A 12 -0.43 -8.59 11.06
N VAL A 13 -0.61 -9.67 11.82
CA VAL A 13 -1.01 -10.98 11.27
C VAL A 13 -2.42 -10.89 10.69
N LYS A 14 -3.37 -10.30 11.43
CA LYS A 14 -4.74 -10.08 10.96
C LYS A 14 -4.78 -9.17 9.72
N ALA A 15 -4.00 -8.09 9.71
CA ALA A 15 -3.93 -7.16 8.58
C ALA A 15 -3.44 -7.86 7.30
N ILE A 16 -2.37 -8.65 7.39
CA ILE A 16 -1.84 -9.42 6.26
C ILE A 16 -2.86 -10.47 5.79
N MET A 17 -3.52 -11.17 6.71
CA MET A 17 -4.56 -12.14 6.36
C MET A 17 -5.72 -11.49 5.61
N SER A 18 -6.22 -10.35 6.10
CA SER A 18 -7.30 -9.58 5.48
C SER A 18 -6.91 -9.05 4.09
N ALA A 19 -5.71 -8.49 3.93
CA ALA A 19 -5.23 -8.03 2.63
C ALA A 19 -5.13 -9.18 1.60
N ASN A 20 -4.69 -10.37 2.04
CA ASN A 20 -4.65 -11.56 1.18
C ASN A 20 -6.05 -12.04 0.76
N GLU A 21 -7.03 -11.96 1.64
CA GLU A 21 -8.42 -12.31 1.33
C GLU A 21 -8.99 -11.37 0.26
N VAL A 22 -8.77 -10.06 0.39
CA VAL A 22 -9.18 -9.09 -0.64
C VAL A 22 -8.55 -9.39 -2.01
N VAL A 23 -7.28 -9.79 -2.05
CA VAL A 23 -6.63 -10.19 -3.32
C VAL A 23 -7.32 -11.43 -3.93
N ARG A 24 -7.71 -12.41 -3.11
CA ARG A 24 -8.42 -13.62 -3.57
C ARG A 24 -9.82 -13.29 -4.12
N GLU A 25 -10.52 -12.35 -3.48
CA GLU A 25 -11.89 -11.98 -3.86
C GLU A 25 -11.95 -11.02 -5.05
N LYS A 26 -11.08 -10.00 -5.06
CA LYS A 26 -11.11 -8.91 -6.05
C LYS A 26 -10.21 -9.17 -7.26
N GLY A 27 -9.29 -10.14 -7.15
CA GLY A 27 -8.35 -10.46 -8.21
C GLY A 27 -7.37 -9.32 -8.50
N ASN A 28 -7.02 -9.17 -9.78
CA ASN A 28 -5.97 -8.24 -10.22
C ASN A 28 -6.52 -6.83 -10.47
N LEU A 29 -6.72 -6.06 -9.38
CA LEU A 29 -7.09 -4.66 -9.47
C LEU A 29 -5.98 -3.81 -10.11
N PRO A 30 -6.34 -2.76 -10.88
CA PRO A 30 -5.35 -1.95 -11.57
C PRO A 30 -4.50 -1.12 -10.60
N ILE A 31 -3.19 -1.19 -10.76
CA ILE A 31 -2.24 -0.31 -10.05
C ILE A 31 -2.46 1.14 -10.53
N PRO A 32 -2.56 2.14 -9.63
CA PRO A 32 -2.57 3.55 -9.99
C PRO A 32 -1.41 3.92 -10.94
N SER A 33 -1.68 4.68 -12.00
CA SER A 33 -0.72 4.87 -13.10
C SER A 33 0.61 5.46 -12.66
N TYR A 34 0.59 6.41 -11.74
CA TYR A 34 1.77 7.04 -11.15
C TYR A 34 2.59 6.11 -10.24
N LEU A 35 2.04 4.98 -9.78
CA LEU A 35 2.80 3.96 -9.03
C LEU A 35 3.41 2.89 -9.94
N ARG A 36 3.05 2.90 -11.24
CA ARG A 36 3.62 1.95 -12.20
C ARG A 36 5.01 2.39 -12.60
N ASP A 37 5.84 1.40 -12.92
CA ASP A 37 7.22 1.62 -13.35
C ASP A 37 7.34 2.60 -14.53
N ALA A 38 8.36 3.45 -14.47
CA ALA A 38 8.70 4.47 -15.45
C ALA A 38 10.02 4.19 -16.20
N HIS A 39 10.71 3.08 -15.89
CA HIS A 39 12.08 2.85 -16.38
C HIS A 39 12.16 2.20 -17.78
N TYR A 40 11.03 1.95 -18.45
CA TYR A 40 11.01 1.31 -19.76
C TYR A 40 10.54 2.25 -20.89
N ALA A 41 10.96 1.92 -22.11
CA ALA A 41 10.63 2.69 -23.31
C ALA A 41 9.10 2.71 -23.53
N GLY A 42 8.53 3.92 -23.66
CA GLY A 42 7.10 4.12 -23.90
C GLY A 42 6.24 4.27 -22.65
N HIS A 43 6.81 4.34 -21.44
CA HIS A 43 6.07 4.61 -20.21
C HIS A 43 5.29 5.95 -20.29
N GLU A 44 5.89 7.00 -20.87
CA GLU A 44 5.26 8.32 -21.04
C GLU A 44 4.00 8.24 -21.91
N ARG A 45 4.08 7.55 -23.05
CA ARG A 45 2.93 7.34 -23.95
C ARG A 45 1.80 6.57 -23.26
N LEU A 46 2.14 5.70 -22.31
CA LEU A 46 1.19 4.90 -21.52
C LEU A 46 0.77 5.59 -20.21
N GLY A 47 1.25 6.81 -19.95
CA GLY A 47 0.97 7.59 -18.74
C GLY A 47 1.44 6.92 -17.44
N ARG A 48 2.45 6.04 -17.49
CA ARG A 48 2.94 5.30 -16.31
C ARG A 48 4.02 6.10 -15.59
N GLY A 49 3.98 6.12 -14.26
CA GLY A 49 4.94 6.86 -13.41
C GLY A 49 4.79 8.38 -13.44
N ILE A 50 3.96 8.94 -14.33
CA ILE A 50 3.72 10.39 -14.40
C ILE A 50 2.86 10.82 -13.21
N GLY A 51 3.35 11.78 -12.43
CA GLY A 51 2.63 12.35 -11.29
C GLY A 51 2.91 11.65 -9.96
N TYR A 52 3.90 10.73 -9.90
CA TYR A 52 4.37 10.17 -8.65
C TYR A 52 4.97 11.26 -7.75
N LYS A 53 4.45 11.39 -6.54
CA LYS A 53 5.02 12.24 -5.51
C LYS A 53 6.04 11.42 -4.70
N TYR A 54 7.32 11.81 -4.78
CA TYR A 54 8.39 11.18 -4.02
C TYR A 54 8.32 11.64 -2.54
N PRO A 55 8.00 10.76 -1.57
CA PRO A 55 7.70 11.19 -0.21
C PRO A 55 8.86 11.91 0.50
N HIS A 56 10.10 11.61 0.14
CA HIS A 56 11.27 12.21 0.77
C HIS A 56 11.46 13.70 0.46
N ASP A 57 10.81 14.22 -0.58
CA ASP A 57 10.83 15.65 -0.92
C ASP A 57 9.85 16.48 -0.07
N TYR A 58 8.99 15.83 0.71
CA TYR A 58 7.93 16.47 1.51
C TYR A 58 8.29 16.52 3.00
N PRO A 59 7.81 17.53 3.75
CA PRO A 59 8.00 17.61 5.20
C PRO A 59 7.53 16.35 5.92
N GLY A 60 8.34 15.85 6.85
CA GLY A 60 8.04 14.61 7.59
C GLY A 60 8.16 13.34 6.75
N HIS A 61 8.72 13.42 5.55
CA HIS A 61 8.87 12.30 4.60
C HIS A 61 7.54 11.62 4.26
N TYR A 62 6.46 12.40 4.25
CA TYR A 62 5.11 11.93 3.98
C TYR A 62 4.43 12.85 2.98
N VAL A 63 3.69 12.22 2.07
CA VAL A 63 2.84 12.92 1.12
C VAL A 63 1.53 12.17 0.94
N GLU A 64 0.43 12.92 0.99
CA GLU A 64 -0.88 12.38 0.68
C GLU A 64 -0.96 12.06 -0.82
N GLN A 65 -1.10 10.78 -1.10
CA GLN A 65 -1.23 10.18 -2.42
C GLN A 65 -2.02 8.87 -2.25
N GLN A 66 -2.86 8.54 -3.22
CA GLN A 66 -3.56 7.26 -3.19
C GLN A 66 -2.57 6.13 -3.51
N TYR A 67 -2.47 5.13 -2.64
CA TYR A 67 -1.58 3.97 -2.84
C TYR A 67 -2.32 2.70 -3.23
N LEU A 68 -3.54 2.54 -2.73
CA LEU A 68 -4.42 1.42 -3.06
C LEU A 68 -5.12 1.65 -4.43
N PRO A 69 -5.50 0.57 -5.14
CA PRO A 69 -6.38 0.64 -6.29
C PRO A 69 -7.68 1.40 -5.98
N THR A 70 -8.24 2.07 -6.97
CA THR A 70 -9.41 2.95 -6.81
C THR A 70 -10.61 2.22 -6.20
N GLU A 71 -10.79 0.94 -6.53
CA GLU A 71 -11.88 0.09 -6.08
C GLU A 71 -11.82 -0.23 -4.57
N ILE A 72 -10.65 -0.11 -3.96
CA ILE A 72 -10.39 -0.43 -2.54
C ILE A 72 -9.67 0.70 -1.81
N LYS A 73 -9.69 1.92 -2.35
CA LYS A 73 -8.87 3.05 -1.87
C LYS A 73 -9.10 3.43 -0.40
N ASP A 74 -10.29 3.15 0.12
CA ASP A 74 -10.72 3.51 1.47
C ASP A 74 -10.65 2.31 2.44
N MET A 75 -10.13 1.15 2.01
CA MET A 75 -9.98 -0.02 2.89
C MET A 75 -8.86 0.19 3.91
N ILE A 76 -9.13 -0.21 5.15
CA ILE A 76 -8.16 -0.20 6.26
C ILE A 76 -7.96 -1.66 6.70
N PHE A 77 -6.72 -2.14 6.60
CA PHE A 77 -6.37 -3.51 6.99
C PHE A 77 -5.71 -3.58 8.37
N TYR A 78 -4.92 -2.56 8.71
CA TYR A 78 -4.20 -2.50 9.96
C TYR A 78 -4.95 -1.62 10.96
N GLU A 79 -5.39 -2.24 12.04
CA GLU A 79 -5.92 -1.57 13.21
C GLU A 79 -4.96 -1.81 14.37
N MET A 80 -4.52 -0.72 15.00
CA MET A 80 -3.59 -0.80 16.13
C MET A 80 -4.31 -1.38 17.35
N GLU A 81 -3.70 -2.39 17.97
CA GLU A 81 -4.13 -2.91 19.26
C GLU A 81 -3.40 -2.15 20.38
N GLU A 82 -4.18 -1.53 21.28
CA GLU A 82 -3.68 -0.79 22.45
C GLU A 82 -3.00 -1.63 23.52
#